data_AF-A0A661QLH2-F1
#
_entry.id   AF-A0A661QLH2-F1
#
_cell.length_a   1.000
_cell.length_b   1.000
_cell.length_c   1.000
_cell.angle_alpha   90.00
_cell.angle_beta   90.00
_cell.angle_gamma   90.00
#
_symmetry.space_group_name_H-M   'P 1'
#
loop_
_entity.id
_entity.type
_entity.pdbx_description
1 polymer ?
#
loop_
_entity_poly.entity_id
_entity_poly.type
_entity_poly.pdbx_seq_one_letter_code
_entity_poly.pdbx_strand_id
1 'polypeptide(L)'
;MEEKKYRTIGLVVLLLVCAVGIGQGYAFDVDQILQGIHEHYKADRGLVIDYRREVKTRTMSMLGGKVKGDLASGKIYVLPPDLLKVEQEIPREETLVTDGSSL
;
A
#
# COMPACT_ATOMS: atom_id res chain seq x y z
N MET A 1 -54.78 6.55 -21.29
CA MET A 1 -54.17 5.20 -21.23
C MET A 1 -52.71 5.22 -21.69
N GLU A 2 -52.39 6.03 -22.70
CA GLU A 2 -51.05 6.24 -23.25
C GLU A 2 -50.05 6.88 -22.27
N GLU A 3 -50.41 7.94 -21.56
CA GLU A 3 -49.51 8.67 -20.64
C GLU A 3 -48.95 7.80 -19.49
N LYS A 4 -49.78 6.90 -18.94
CA LYS A 4 -49.35 5.95 -17.91
C LYS A 4 -48.33 4.93 -18.45
N LYS A 5 -48.42 4.55 -19.74
CA LYS A 5 -47.46 3.64 -20.37
C LYS A 5 -46.10 4.32 -20.55
N TYR A 6 -46.06 5.55 -21.03
CA TYR A 6 -44.80 6.30 -21.19
C TYR A 6 -44.11 6.55 -19.84
N ARG A 7 -44.88 6.81 -18.78
CA ARG A 7 -44.34 6.96 -17.42
C ARG A 7 -43.72 5.66 -16.91
N THR A 8 -44.37 4.52 -17.13
CA THR A 8 -43.84 3.20 -16.74
C THR A 8 -42.59 2.85 -17.54
N ILE A 9 -42.57 3.12 -18.86
CA ILE A 9 -41.41 2.88 -19.73
C ILE A 9 -40.22 3.74 -19.27
N GLY A 10 -40.44 5.03 -19.00
CA GLY A 10 -39.38 5.91 -18.51
C GLY A 10 -38.79 5.44 -17.17
N LEU A 11 -39.63 4.92 -16.28
CA LEU A 11 -39.20 4.40 -14.98
C LEU A 11 -38.38 3.10 -15.11
N VAL A 12 -38.76 2.22 -16.04
CA VAL A 12 -38.00 1.00 -16.36
C VAL A 12 -36.65 1.33 -16.99
N VAL A 13 -36.60 2.29 -17.91
CA VAL A 13 -35.35 2.76 -18.52
C VAL A 13 -34.43 3.39 -17.47
N LEU A 14 -34.99 4.21 -16.57
CA LEU A 14 -34.23 4.82 -15.47
C LEU A 14 -33.65 3.75 -14.54
N LEU A 15 -34.43 2.73 -14.17
CA LEU A 15 -33.98 1.61 -13.34
C LEU A 15 -32.89 0.78 -14.03
N LEU A 16 -33.00 0.55 -15.34
CA LEU A 16 -31.97 -0.13 -16.12
C LEU A 16 -30.66 0.68 -16.17
N VAL A 17 -30.73 2.00 -16.33
CA VAL A 17 -29.55 2.88 -16.30
C VAL A 17 -28.90 2.87 -14.92
N CYS A 18 -29.68 2.92 -13.84
CA CYS A 18 -29.15 2.81 -12.48
C CYS A 18 -28.52 1.44 -12.19
N ALA A 19 -29.07 0.35 -12.74
CA ALA A 19 -28.53 -0.99 -12.54
C ALA A 19 -27.18 -1.21 -13.24
N VAL A 20 -26.95 -0.59 -14.39
CA VAL A 20 -25.65 -0.65 -15.11
C VAL A 20 -24.53 0.03 -14.31
N GLY A 21 -24.85 1.02 -13.48
CA GLY A 21 -23.88 1.74 -12.64
C GLY A 21 -23.47 1.04 -11.34
N ILE A 22 -24.11 -0.07 -10.96
CA ILE A 22 -23.87 -0.76 -9.66
C ILE A 22 -22.84 -1.91 -9.79
N GLY A 23 -22.38 -2.22 -11.01
CA GLY A 23 -21.64 -3.44 -11.31
C GLY A 23 -20.11 -3.42 -11.17
N GLN A 24 -19.49 -2.39 -10.60
CA GLN A 24 -18.03 -2.35 -10.44
C GLN A 24 -17.69 -2.06 -8.97
N GLY A 25 -17.90 -3.07 -8.12
CA GLY A 25 -17.20 -3.10 -6.84
C GLY A 25 -15.70 -3.08 -7.13
N TYR A 26 -14.98 -2.08 -6.60
CA TYR A 26 -13.52 -1.98 -6.67
C TYR A 26 -12.88 -3.09 -5.82
N ALA A 27 -13.03 -4.33 -6.23
CA ALA A 27 -12.13 -5.39 -5.84
C ALA A 27 -10.97 -5.31 -6.83
N PHE A 28 -9.98 -4.45 -6.52
CA PHE A 28 -8.70 -4.55 -7.21
C PHE A 28 -8.21 -5.98 -7.04
N ASP A 29 -7.93 -6.63 -8.17
CA ASP A 29 -7.28 -7.92 -8.14
C ASP A 29 -5.90 -7.74 -7.47
N VAL A 30 -5.56 -8.64 -6.54
CA VAL A 30 -4.31 -8.54 -5.77
C VAL A 30 -3.12 -8.50 -6.73
N ASP A 31 -3.20 -9.25 -7.83
CA ASP A 31 -2.18 -9.29 -8.87
C ASP A 31 -1.96 -7.91 -9.50
N GLN A 32 -3.03 -7.14 -9.73
CA GLN A 32 -2.92 -5.78 -10.28
C GLN A 32 -2.25 -4.83 -9.30
N ILE A 33 -2.53 -4.97 -7.99
CA ILE A 33 -1.88 -4.16 -6.95
C ILE A 33 -0.38 -4.48 -6.90
N LEU A 34 -0.03 -5.76 -6.86
CA LEU A 34 1.36 -6.20 -6.80
C LEU A 34 2.14 -5.79 -8.05
N GLN A 35 1.53 -5.91 -9.23
CA GLN A 35 2.11 -5.43 -10.48
C GLN A 35 2.32 -3.92 -10.45
N GLY A 36 1.34 -3.16 -9.96
CA GLY A 36 1.47 -1.71 -9.80
C GLY A 36 2.62 -1.30 -8.86
N ILE A 37 2.77 -1.99 -7.73
CA ILE A 37 3.88 -1.78 -6.79
C ILE A 37 5.22 -2.08 -7.46
N HIS A 38 5.32 -3.22 -8.16
CA HIS A 38 6.54 -3.60 -8.86
C HIS A 38 6.93 -2.56 -9.92
N GLU A 39 5.99 -2.19 -10.79
CA GLU A 39 6.24 -1.21 -11.86
C GLU A 39 6.60 0.18 -11.33
N HIS A 40 6.05 0.58 -10.18
CA HIS A 40 6.34 1.87 -9.57
C HIS A 40 7.72 1.92 -8.91
N TYR A 41 8.13 0.84 -8.24
CA TYR A 41 9.39 0.79 -7.48
C TYR A 41 10.52 0.05 -8.19
N LYS A 42 10.31 -0.49 -9.40
CA LYS A 42 11.40 -1.10 -10.16
C LYS A 42 12.52 -0.09 -10.37
N ALA A 43 13.74 -0.51 -10.05
CA ALA A 43 14.92 0.32 -10.20
C ALA A 43 16.06 -0.54 -10.73
N ASP A 44 16.34 -0.40 -12.01
CA ASP A 44 17.33 -1.23 -12.73
C ASP A 44 18.76 -1.11 -12.16
N ARG A 45 19.03 -0.04 -11.39
CA ARG A 45 20.33 0.23 -10.74
C ARG A 45 20.26 0.19 -9.22
N GLY A 46 19.17 -0.33 -8.66
CA GLY A 46 18.91 -0.31 -7.23
C GLY A 46 18.34 1.01 -6.70
N LEU A 47 18.02 1.02 -5.42
CA LEU A 47 17.40 2.11 -4.68
C LEU A 47 18.20 2.40 -3.42
N VAL A 48 18.30 3.69 -3.09
CA VAL A 48 18.74 4.14 -1.77
C VAL A 48 17.61 4.96 -1.17
N ILE A 49 17.21 4.60 0.05
CA ILE A 49 16.04 5.15 0.72
C ILE A 49 16.47 5.62 2.11
N ASP A 50 16.28 6.90 2.40
CA ASP A 50 16.36 7.40 3.77
C ASP A 50 15.12 6.93 4.55
N TYR A 51 15.33 6.29 5.70
CA TYR A 51 14.24 5.74 6.50
C TYR A 51 14.18 6.36 7.89
N ARG A 52 12.95 6.38 8.43
CA ARG A 52 12.65 6.58 9.84
C ARG A 52 11.64 5.53 10.30
N ARG A 53 11.99 4.78 11.35
CA ARG A 53 11.18 3.73 11.97
C ARG A 53 10.61 4.24 13.30
N GLU A 54 9.36 3.93 13.56
CA GLU A 54 8.75 4.02 14.90
C GLU A 54 8.05 2.70 15.22
N VAL A 55 8.48 2.01 16.27
CA VAL A 55 7.82 0.77 16.72
C VAL A 55 6.62 1.11 17.59
N LYS A 56 5.41 0.71 17.15
CA LYS A 56 4.16 0.89 17.89
C LYS A 56 3.62 -0.46 18.36
N THR A 57 3.53 -0.64 19.68
CA THR A 57 2.88 -1.82 20.27
C THR A 57 1.40 -1.56 20.56
N ARG A 58 0.59 -2.62 20.60
CA ARG A 58 -0.85 -2.52 20.90
C ARG A 58 -1.12 -1.78 22.22
N THR A 59 -0.35 -2.09 23.25
CA THR A 59 -0.47 -1.44 24.57
C THR A 59 -0.21 0.07 24.47
N MET A 60 0.80 0.49 23.72
CA MET A 60 1.09 1.91 23.52
C MET A 60 -0.03 2.64 22.77
N SER A 61 -0.64 1.99 21.77
CA SER A 61 -1.81 2.55 21.07
C SER A 61 -2.99 2.73 22.02
N MET A 62 -3.24 1.78 22.92
CA MET A 62 -4.30 1.88 23.94
C MET A 62 -4.06 3.02 24.95
N LEU A 63 -2.80 3.36 25.22
CA LEU A 63 -2.42 4.47 26.11
C LEU A 63 -2.52 5.86 25.42
N GLY A 64 -3.13 5.94 24.24
CA GLY A 64 -3.43 7.19 23.56
C GLY A 64 -2.20 7.95 23.08
N GLY A 65 -1.14 7.24 22.69
CA GLY A 65 0.08 7.87 22.16
C GLY A 65 0.90 8.65 23.19
N LYS A 66 0.59 8.51 24.49
CA LYS A 66 1.36 9.13 25.58
C LYS A 66 2.75 8.52 25.78
N VAL A 67 3.01 7.36 25.17
CA VAL A 67 4.28 6.66 25.21
C VAL A 67 4.88 6.67 23.80
N LYS A 68 6.11 7.19 23.68
CA LYS A 68 6.85 7.19 22.40
C LYS A 68 7.43 5.80 22.12
N GLY A 69 7.36 5.38 20.86
CA GLY A 69 7.95 4.12 20.39
C GLY A 69 9.47 4.17 20.30
N ASP A 70 10.05 2.99 20.04
CA ASP A 70 11.45 2.91 19.63
C ASP A 70 11.60 3.59 18.27
N LEU A 71 12.44 4.62 18.22
CA LEU A 71 12.68 5.45 17.05
C LEU A 71 14.07 5.16 16.51
N ALA A 72 14.15 4.82 15.23
CA ALA A 72 15.41 4.62 14.53
C ALA A 72 15.40 5.31 13.16
N SER A 73 16.57 5.64 12.64
CA SER A 73 16.70 6.19 11.28
C SER A 73 18.05 5.85 10.67
N GLY A 74 18.10 5.91 9.35
CA GLY A 74 19.31 5.67 8.56
C GLY A 74 18.96 5.44 7.10
N LYS A 75 19.64 4.50 6.43
CA LYS A 75 19.51 4.24 4.99
C LYS A 75 19.23 2.76 4.70
N ILE A 76 18.38 2.52 3.69
CA ILE A 76 18.14 1.21 3.10
C ILE A 76 18.66 1.24 1.66
N TYR A 77 19.50 0.27 1.32
CA TYR A 77 20.02 0.07 -0.02
C TYR A 77 19.45 -1.25 -0.55
N VAL A 78 18.77 -1.18 -1.69
CA VAL A 78 18.24 -2.36 -2.39
C VAL A 78 18.91 -2.43 -3.74
N LEU A 79 19.57 -3.53 -4.06
CA LEU A 79 20.18 -3.75 -5.36
C LEU A 79 19.69 -5.09 -5.92
N PRO A 80 19.07 -5.10 -7.12
CA PRO A 80 18.65 -6.34 -7.75
C PRO A 80 19.83 -7.32 -7.99
N PRO A 81 19.60 -8.63 -7.99
CA PRO A 81 18.31 -9.28 -7.74
C PRO A 81 17.92 -9.31 -6.26
N ASP A 82 18.83 -9.64 -5.35
CA ASP A 82 18.48 -10.00 -3.97
C ASP A 82 19.42 -9.39 -2.92
N LEU A 83 20.12 -8.30 -3.25
CA LEU A 83 21.05 -7.64 -2.34
C LEU A 83 20.33 -6.54 -1.54
N LEU A 84 20.43 -6.62 -0.22
CA LEU A 84 19.88 -5.62 0.70
C LEU A 84 20.91 -5.24 1.74
N LYS A 85 21.01 -3.94 2.02
CA LYS A 85 21.79 -3.40 3.12
C LYS A 85 20.96 -2.39 3.88
N VAL A 86 20.99 -2.46 5.21
CA VAL A 86 20.36 -1.50 6.10
C VAL A 86 21.44 -0.91 7.00
N GLU A 87 21.60 0.40 6.96
CA GLU A 87 22.46 1.16 7.85
C GLU A 87 21.56 1.95 8.79
N GLN A 88 21.57 1.61 10.08
CA GLN A 88 20.97 2.44 11.11
C GLN A 88 22.02 3.41 11.63
N GLU A 89 21.69 4.69 11.68
CA GLU A 89 22.54 5.76 12.23
C GLU A 89 22.10 6.13 13.66
N ILE A 90 20.78 6.18 13.88
CA ILE A 90 20.13 6.56 15.15
C ILE A 90 19.21 5.41 15.58
N PRO A 91 19.13 5.06 16.88
CA PRO A 91 19.82 5.68 18.02
C PRO A 91 21.22 5.13 18.27
N ARG A 92 21.59 4.05 17.58
CA ARG A 92 22.88 3.40 17.64
C ARG A 92 23.23 2.91 16.24
N GLU A 93 24.50 3.04 15.88
CA GLU A 93 25.02 2.51 14.63
C GLU A 93 24.88 0.99 14.58
N GLU A 94 24.22 0.53 13.52
CA GLU A 94 24.03 -0.89 13.23
C GLU A 94 24.02 -1.09 11.71
N THR A 95 24.55 -2.21 11.24
CA THR A 95 24.55 -2.54 9.83
C THR A 95 24.12 -3.99 9.65
N LEU A 96 23.17 -4.18 8.75
CA LEU A 96 22.67 -5.48 8.33
C LEU A 96 22.87 -5.57 6.81
N VAL A 97 23.43 -6.69 6.35
CA VAL A 97 23.74 -6.93 4.94
C VAL A 97 23.31 -8.34 4.59
N THR A 98 22.66 -8.51 3.45
CA THR A 98 22.33 -9.83 2.92
C THR A 98 22.82 -9.96 1.47
N ASP A 99 23.22 -11.18 1.13
CA ASP A 99 23.61 -11.59 -0.22
C ASP A 99 22.48 -12.29 -0.99
N GLY A 100 21.25 -12.24 -0.45
CA GLY A 100 20.09 -12.95 -0.99
C GLY A 100 19.98 -14.41 -0.53
N SER A 101 21.00 -14.94 0.16
CA SER A 101 21.02 -16.31 0.69
C SER A 101 21.12 -16.37 2.22
N SER A 102 21.74 -15.36 2.83
CA SER A 102 22.04 -15.30 4.26
C SER A 102 21.94 -13.87 4.80
N LEU A 103 21.79 -13.73 6.13
CA LEU A 103 21.64 -12.47 6.86
C LEU A 103 22.64 -12.38 8.02
#